data_AF-A0A2S7I1P7-F1
#
_entry.id   AF-A0A2S7I1P7-F1
#
_cell.length_a   1.000
_cell.length_b   1.000
_cell.length_c   1.000
_cell.angle_alpha   90.00
_cell.angle_beta   90.00
_cell.angle_gamma   90.00
#
_symmetry.space_group_name_H-M   'P 1'
#
loop_
_entity.id
_entity.type
_entity.pdbx_description
1 polymer ?
#
loop_
_entity_poly.entity_id
_entity_poly.type
_entity_poly.pdbx_seq_one_letter_code
_entity_poly.pdbx_strand_id
1 'polypeptide(L)'
;MIFNFLKDNKELKKALKIIWILTVSLSFFIIIISLFASPNFITSNIPICESKKVGKECFLCGSTRAFLTIGKLEFKKAYELNKLSVFLFTTLLTNILIFIIYLTKKSNKL
;
A
#
# COMPACT_ATOMS: atom_id res chain seq x y z
N MET A 1 2.21 -26.50 -13.19
CA MET A 1 2.87 -27.21 -12.07
C MET A 1 2.53 -26.58 -10.72
N ILE A 2 2.81 -25.28 -10.49
CA ILE A 2 2.55 -24.58 -9.22
C ILE A 2 1.07 -24.57 -8.81
N PHE A 3 0.15 -24.32 -9.75
CA PHE A 3 -1.29 -24.28 -9.46
C PHE A 3 -1.87 -25.61 -8.95
N ASN A 4 -1.37 -26.74 -9.43
CA ASN A 4 -1.82 -28.06 -8.98
C ASN A 4 -1.34 -28.32 -7.54
N PHE A 5 -0.09 -27.99 -7.25
CA PHE A 5 0.46 -28.07 -5.89
C PHE A 5 -0.32 -27.20 -4.88
N LEU A 6 -0.76 -26.01 -5.27
CA LEU A 6 -1.59 -25.13 -4.43
C LEU A 6 -3.00 -25.68 -4.19
N LYS A 7 -3.54 -26.48 -5.12
CA LYS A 7 -4.87 -27.07 -5.03
C LYS A 7 -4.90 -28.23 -4.04
N ASP A 8 -3.83 -29.02 -4.01
CA ASP A 8 -3.76 -30.26 -3.23
C ASP A 8 -3.35 -30.00 -1.76
N ASN A 9 -2.59 -28.93 -1.51
CA ASN A 9 -2.10 -28.58 -0.18
C ASN A 9 -3.01 -27.60 0.58
N LYS A 10 -3.91 -28.14 1.41
CA LYS A 10 -4.86 -27.35 2.23
C LYS A 10 -4.15 -26.37 3.18
N GLU A 11 -3.06 -26.78 3.81
CA GLU A 11 -2.30 -25.93 4.73
C GLU A 11 -1.65 -24.74 4.03
N LEU A 12 -1.04 -24.96 2.86
CA LEU A 12 -0.45 -23.87 2.07
C LEU A 12 -1.51 -22.86 1.63
N LYS A 13 -2.68 -23.34 1.20
CA LYS A 13 -3.81 -22.46 0.85
C LYS A 13 -4.28 -21.62 2.05
N LYS A 14 -4.31 -22.21 3.25
CA LYS A 14 -4.65 -21.49 4.50
C LYS A 14 -3.60 -20.44 4.84
N ALA A 15 -2.31 -20.77 4.75
CA ALA A 15 -1.20 -19.86 5.00
C ALA A 15 -1.22 -18.66 4.02
N LEU A 16 -1.37 -18.92 2.72
CA LEU A 16 -1.47 -17.85 1.71
C LEU A 16 -2.66 -16.93 1.96
N LYS A 17 -3.80 -17.49 2.40
CA LYS A 17 -4.97 -16.69 2.76
C LYS A 17 -4.71 -15.79 3.96
N ILE A 18 -4.02 -16.28 4.99
CA ILE A 18 -3.65 -15.49 6.16
C ILE A 18 -2.73 -14.34 5.75
N ILE A 19 -1.69 -14.64 4.96
CA ILE A 19 -0.77 -13.62 4.42
C ILE A 19 -1.54 -12.58 3.63
N TRP A 20 -2.45 -13.01 2.74
CA TRP A 20 -3.25 -12.08 1.96
C TRP A 20 -4.09 -11.16 2.84
N ILE A 21 -4.77 -11.69 3.86
CA ILE A 21 -5.54 -10.87 4.83
C ILE A 21 -4.63 -9.86 5.54
N LEU A 22 -3.47 -10.28 6.04
CA LEU A 22 -2.52 -9.37 6.70
C LEU A 22 -2.04 -8.26 5.75
N THR A 23 -1.71 -8.60 4.51
CA THR A 23 -1.28 -7.62 3.51
C THR A 23 -2.38 -6.62 3.16
N VAL A 24 -3.63 -7.07 3.05
CA VAL A 24 -4.78 -6.18 2.82
C VAL A 24 -5.00 -5.27 4.02
N SER A 25 -4.97 -5.80 5.24
CA SER A 25 -5.10 -4.99 6.46
C SER A 25 -4.03 -3.90 6.54
N LEU A 26 -2.77 -4.24 6.27
CA LEU A 26 -1.68 -3.26 6.22
C LEU A 26 -1.89 -2.22 5.11
N SER A 27 -2.30 -2.67 3.92
CA SER A 27 -2.63 -1.79 2.78
C SER A 27 -3.70 -0.78 3.17
N PHE A 28 -4.75 -1.24 3.86
CA PHE A 28 -5.85 -0.39 4.32
C PHE A 28 -5.36 0.72 5.25
N PHE A 29 -4.55 0.38 6.27
CA PHE A 29 -3.97 1.39 7.17
C PHE A 29 -3.09 2.40 6.42
N ILE A 30 -2.27 1.95 5.47
CA ILE A 30 -1.42 2.84 4.67
C ILE A 30 -2.28 3.84 3.88
N ILE A 31 -3.34 3.37 3.23
CA ILE A 31 -4.24 4.23 2.44
C ILE A 31 -4.96 5.23 3.37
N ILE A 32 -5.51 4.77 4.49
CA ILE A 32 -6.19 5.65 5.47
C ILE A 32 -5.23 6.73 5.98
N ILE A 33 -4.02 6.37 6.41
CA ILE A 33 -3.02 7.34 6.87
C ILE A 33 -2.70 8.33 5.74
N SER A 34 -2.55 7.85 4.51
CA SER A 34 -2.22 8.72 3.37
C SER A 34 -3.32 9.73 3.03
N LEU A 35 -4.59 9.35 3.22
CA LEU A 35 -5.76 10.20 2.97
C LEU A 35 -6.02 11.21 4.09
N PHE A 36 -5.79 10.82 5.34
CA PHE A 36 -6.23 11.60 6.51
C PHE A 36 -5.09 12.25 7.31
N ALA A 37 -3.84 11.85 7.11
CA ALA A 37 -2.73 12.45 7.85
C ALA A 37 -2.37 13.83 7.32
N SER A 38 -2.21 14.78 8.24
CA SER A 38 -1.62 16.09 7.92
C SER A 38 -0.14 15.90 7.54
N PRO A 39 0.33 16.45 6.40
CA PRO A 39 1.73 16.37 6.02
C PRO A 39 2.65 16.91 7.10
N ASN A 40 2.22 18.01 7.75
CA ASN A 40 3.00 18.66 8.80
C ASN A 40 3.19 17.73 10.00
N PHE A 41 2.16 16.95 10.38
CA PHE A 41 2.22 16.01 11.49
C PHE A 41 3.24 14.89 11.25
N ILE A 42 3.33 14.40 10.01
CA ILE A 42 4.27 13.32 9.66
C ILE A 42 5.68 13.90 9.46
N THR A 43 5.84 15.02 8.76
CA THR A 43 7.17 15.52 8.41
C THR A 43 7.85 16.35 9.49
N SER A 44 7.12 16.94 10.45
CA SER A 44 7.73 17.72 11.53
C SER A 44 8.44 16.87 12.58
N ASN A 45 8.00 15.62 12.73
CA ASN A 45 8.52 14.68 13.74
C ASN A 45 9.60 13.74 13.18
N ILE A 46 9.84 13.77 11.87
CA ILE A 46 10.81 12.90 11.21
C ILE A 46 12.10 13.68 10.94
N PRO A 47 13.28 13.20 11.41
CA PRO A 47 14.54 13.86 11.14
C PRO A 47 14.82 13.94 9.63
N ILE A 48 15.54 14.97 9.21
CA ILE A 48 15.90 15.17 7.80
C ILE A 48 16.74 13.98 7.35
N CYS A 49 16.23 13.25 6.35
CA CYS A 49 16.91 12.09 5.75
C CYS A 49 18.32 12.46 5.26
N GLU A 50 19.31 11.64 5.57
CA GLU A 50 20.71 11.83 5.17
C GLU A 50 20.87 12.02 3.66
N SER A 51 20.14 11.27 2.83
CA SER A 51 20.19 11.46 1.37
C SER A 51 19.78 12.88 0.97
N LYS A 52 18.76 13.45 1.65
CA LYS A 52 18.29 14.81 1.38
C LYS A 52 19.30 15.86 1.83
N LYS A 53 20.09 15.59 2.88
CA LYS A 53 21.19 16.46 3.29
C LYS A 53 22.28 16.58 2.22
N VAL A 54 22.48 15.53 1.43
CA VAL A 54 23.43 15.48 0.29
C VAL A 54 22.75 15.85 -1.04
N GLY A 55 21.55 16.45 -1.00
CA GLY A 55 20.82 16.90 -2.20
C GLY A 55 20.23 15.78 -3.06
N LYS A 56 20.19 14.53 -2.56
CA LYS A 56 19.60 13.37 -3.26
C LYS A 56 18.20 13.07 -2.71
N GLU A 57 17.26 12.76 -3.60
CA GLU A 57 15.97 12.22 -3.19
C GLU A 57 16.13 10.79 -2.65
N CYS A 58 15.57 10.53 -1.46
CA CYS A 58 15.55 9.20 -0.87
C CYS A 58 14.32 8.44 -1.37
N PHE A 59 14.51 7.24 -1.90
CA PHE A 59 13.42 6.41 -2.42
C PHE A 59 12.28 6.20 -1.40
N LEU A 60 12.63 5.96 -0.13
CA LEU A 60 11.65 5.72 0.94
C LEU A 60 10.98 7.01 1.41
N CYS A 61 11.73 8.08 1.70
CA CYS A 61 11.13 9.34 2.12
C CYS A 61 10.31 10.01 0.99
N GLY A 62 10.77 9.84 -0.25
CA GLY A 62 10.03 10.23 -1.45
C GLY A 62 8.72 9.46 -1.58
N SER A 63 8.70 8.17 -1.20
CA SER A 63 7.47 7.36 -1.18
C SER A 63 6.45 7.88 -0.16
N THR A 64 6.88 8.15 1.09
CA THR A 64 5.96 8.68 2.12
C THR A 64 5.34 10.00 1.68
N ARG A 65 6.15 10.93 1.15
CA ARG A 65 5.64 12.22 0.65
C ARG A 65 4.74 12.02 -0.56
N ALA A 66 5.11 11.16 -1.50
CA ALA A 66 4.29 10.85 -2.66
C ALA A 66 2.91 10.31 -2.25
N PHE A 67 2.83 9.42 -1.25
CA PHE A 67 1.56 8.89 -0.74
C PHE A 67 0.68 9.98 -0.10
N LEU A 68 1.27 10.88 0.69
CA LEU A 68 0.53 12.03 1.26
C LEU A 68 0.07 13.02 0.17
N THR A 69 0.88 13.21 -0.87
CA THR A 69 0.53 14.02 -2.03
C THR A 69 -0.58 13.37 -2.87
N ILE A 70 -0.58 12.04 -3.01
CA ILE A 70 -1.69 11.28 -3.62
C ILE A 70 -2.97 11.49 -2.81
N GLY A 71 -2.90 11.50 -1.49
CA GLY A 71 -4.07 11.77 -0.64
C GLY A 71 -4.71 13.14 -0.85
N LYS A 72 -3.94 14.11 -1.36
CA LYS A 72 -4.40 15.44 -1.78
C LYS A 72 -4.83 15.51 -3.26
N LEU A 73 -4.88 14.38 -3.96
CA LEU A 73 -5.18 14.28 -5.39
C LEU A 73 -4.13 14.95 -6.30
N GLU A 74 -2.92 15.23 -5.80
CA GLU A 74 -1.82 15.87 -6.53
C GLU A 74 -0.93 14.83 -7.26
N PHE A 75 -1.51 13.99 -8.11
CA PHE A 75 -0.82 12.83 -8.71
C PHE A 75 0.45 13.17 -9.50
N LYS A 76 0.48 14.29 -10.22
CA LYS A 76 1.66 14.73 -10.99
C LYS A 76 2.87 14.95 -10.08
N LYS A 77 2.65 15.64 -8.97
CA LYS A 77 3.69 15.93 -7.98
C LYS A 77 4.11 14.67 -7.21
N ALA A 78 3.17 13.76 -6.95
CA ALA A 78 3.51 12.46 -6.38
C ALA A 78 4.42 11.63 -7.32
N TYR A 79 4.17 11.70 -8.63
CA TYR A 79 5.00 11.03 -9.63
C TYR A 79 6.41 11.63 -9.72
N GLU A 80 6.54 12.95 -9.59
CA GLU A 80 7.84 13.64 -9.51
C GLU A 80 8.62 13.26 -8.25
N LEU A 81 7.93 13.07 -7.11
CA LEU A 81 8.54 12.62 -5.86
C LEU A 81 8.99 11.15 -5.91
N ASN A 82 8.15 10.27 -6.46
CA ASN A 82 8.50 8.87 -6.72
C ASN A 82 7.54 8.25 -7.75
N LYS A 83 8.08 7.93 -8.93
CA LYS A 83 7.33 7.34 -10.05
C LYS A 83 6.63 6.02 -9.69
N LEU A 84 7.25 5.20 -8.82
CA LEU A 84 6.70 3.91 -8.41
C LEU A 84 5.56 4.07 -7.42
N SER A 85 5.49 5.18 -6.68
CA SER A 85 4.48 5.37 -5.64
C SER A 85 3.06 5.43 -6.18
N VAL A 86 2.84 5.99 -7.38
CA VAL A 86 1.52 5.98 -8.01
C VAL A 86 1.09 4.55 -8.33
N PHE A 87 1.98 3.76 -8.95
CA PHE A 87 1.72 2.35 -9.26
C PHE A 87 1.46 1.52 -8.01
N LEU A 88 2.28 1.71 -6.97
CA LEU A 88 2.13 1.00 -5.70
C LEU A 88 0.81 1.37 -5.01
N PHE A 89 0.46 2.65 -4.96
CA PHE A 89 -0.81 3.11 -4.38
C PHE A 89 -2.01 2.47 -5.10
N THR A 90 -2.01 2.46 -6.44
CA THR A 90 -3.06 1.80 -7.22
C THR A 90 -3.13 0.31 -6.91
N THR A 91 -1.99 -0.38 -6.81
CA THR A 91 -1.95 -1.81 -6.48
C THR A 91 -2.55 -2.10 -5.10
N LEU A 92 -2.21 -1.30 -4.09
CA LEU A 92 -2.77 -1.43 -2.74
C LEU A 92 -4.28 -1.19 -2.74
N LEU A 93 -4.75 -0.15 -3.43
CA LEU A 93 -6.17 0.16 -3.56
C LEU A 93 -6.93 -0.97 -4.26
N THR A 94 -6.41 -1.47 -5.38
CA THR A 94 -6.99 -2.61 -6.10
C THR A 94 -7.02 -3.87 -5.23
N ASN A 95 -5.97 -4.15 -4.46
CA ASN A 95 -5.94 -5.28 -3.54
C ASN A 95 -7.04 -5.19 -2.47
N ILE A 96 -7.28 -4.01 -1.91
CA ILE A 96 -8.38 -3.75 -0.97
C ILE A 96 -9.74 -3.96 -1.65
N LEU A 97 -9.95 -3.44 -2.86
CA LEU A 97 -11.20 -3.62 -3.60
C LEU A 97 -11.49 -5.11 -3.91
N ILE A 98 -10.48 -5.88 -4.33
CA ILE A 98 -10.61 -7.32 -4.56
C ILE A 98 -11.00 -8.03 -3.26
N PHE A 99 -10.42 -7.63 -2.12
CA PHE A 99 -10.77 -8.21 -0.83
C PHE A 99 -12.21 -7.89 -0.40
N ILE A 100 -12.69 -6.67 -0.65
CA ILE A 100 -14.09 -6.29 -0.40
C ILE A 100 -15.03 -7.17 -1.25
N ILE A 101 -14.75 -7.30 -2.55
CA ILE A 101 -15.52 -8.18 -3.46
C ILE A 101 -15.51 -9.62 -2.96
N TYR A 102 -14.36 -10.11 -2.49
CA TYR A 102 -14.22 -11.44 -1.90
C TYR A 102 -15.12 -11.63 -0.67
N LEU A 103 -15.16 -10.64 0.24
CA LEU A 103 -16.02 -10.66 1.42
C LEU A 103 -17.50 -10.65 1.05
N THR A 104 -17.93 -9.78 0.13
CA THR A 104 -19.33 -9.72 -0.34
C THR A 104 -19.76 -11.04 -0.96
N LYS A 105 -18.93 -11.63 -1.84
CA LYS A 105 -19.23 -12.94 -2.44
C LYS A 105 -19.30 -14.07 -1.42
N LYS A 106 -18.47 -14.01 -0.39
CA LYS A 106 -18.49 -14.99 0.70
C LYS A 106 -19.74 -14.84 1.57
N SER A 107 -20.14 -13.61 1.86
CA SER A 107 -21.35 -13.30 2.65
C SER A 107 -22.62 -13.77 1.94
N ASN A 108 -22.70 -13.63 0.61
CA ASN A 108 -23.86 -14.06 -0.18
C ASN A 108 -23.97 -15.59 -0.36
N LYS A 109 -23.02 -16.35 0.17
CA LYS A 109 -22.96 -17.82 0.05
C LYS A 109 -23.28 -18.54 1.38
N LEU A 110 -23.50 -17.77 2.44
CA LEU A 110 -24.00 -18.22 3.75
C LEU A 110 -25.51 -18.00 3.80
#